data_AF-A0AAU9JWE2-F1
#
_entry.id   AF-A0AAU9JWE2-F1
#
_cell.length_a   1.000
_cell.length_b   1.000
_cell.length_c   1.000
_cell.angle_alpha   90.00
_cell.angle_beta   90.00
_cell.angle_gamma   90.00
#
_symmetry.space_group_name_H-M   'P 1'
#
loop_
_entity.id
_entity.type
_entity.pdbx_description
1 polymer ?
#
loop_
_entity_poly.entity_id
_entity_poly.type
_entity_poly.pdbx_seq_one_letter_code
_entity_poly.pdbx_strand_id
1 'polypeptide(L)'
;MYKGKRKYIEIWQKVEIAEFYIQHQNEMSMRDVAAKFHVNSFSSISEWVNKLDELKKSVKSDKKLKLESFTQFPELEKELVHWFTAIREQGIQVLRSTIEEKAKSLAAEMGLARFGCGDKWWQGFRTRNNLSFRKINASSIKPIEKEAELVRQYLDDLASLLPQFVPSNIYNFDETRFDWDVKSKFTYDSRELNEF
;
A
#
# COMPACT_ATOMS: atom_id res chain seq x y z
N MET A 1 -22.62 -30.53 27.41
CA MET A 1 -21.59 -29.51 27.76
C MET A 1 -21.03 -28.93 26.47
N TYR A 2 -21.41 -27.71 26.10
CA TYR A 2 -20.91 -27.05 24.90
C TYR A 2 -19.47 -26.57 25.14
N LYS A 3 -18.49 -27.19 24.47
CA LYS A 3 -17.12 -26.67 24.41
C LYS A 3 -17.13 -25.46 23.48
N GLY A 4 -17.04 -24.25 24.03
CA GLY A 4 -16.98 -23.01 23.25
C GLY A 4 -15.85 -23.03 22.23
N LYS A 5 -16.08 -22.45 21.04
CA LYS A 5 -15.08 -22.33 19.98
C LYS A 5 -13.83 -21.62 20.53
N ARG A 6 -12.64 -22.15 20.26
CA ARG A 6 -11.38 -21.51 20.67
C ARG A 6 -11.26 -20.14 20.01
N LYS A 7 -11.17 -19.08 20.82
CA LYS A 7 -10.84 -17.74 20.34
C LYS A 7 -9.42 -17.78 19.77
N TYR A 8 -9.25 -17.34 18.53
CA TYR A 8 -7.93 -17.20 17.92
C TYR A 8 -7.21 -16.00 18.57
N ILE A 9 -5.96 -16.20 19.00
CA ILE A 9 -5.13 -15.19 19.67
C ILE A 9 -3.84 -15.08 18.86
N GLU A 10 -3.55 -13.86 18.41
CA GLU A 10 -2.37 -13.56 17.60
C GLU A 10 -1.07 -13.77 18.39
N ILE A 11 0.03 -14.04 17.70
CA ILE A 11 1.34 -14.33 18.35
C ILE A 11 1.82 -13.14 19.19
N TRP A 12 1.61 -11.90 18.72
CA TRP A 12 1.95 -10.69 19.49
C TRP A 12 1.12 -10.53 20.76
N GLN A 13 -0.18 -10.88 20.72
CA GLN A 13 -1.07 -10.84 21.89
C GLN A 13 -0.64 -11.86 22.95
N LYS A 14 -0.15 -13.03 22.53
CA LYS A 14 0.41 -14.02 23.46
C LYS A 14 1.63 -13.48 24.20
N VAL A 15 2.51 -12.76 23.50
CA VAL A 15 3.69 -12.10 24.11
C VAL A 15 3.27 -11.03 25.11
N GLU A 16 2.34 -10.16 24.72
CA GLU A 16 1.83 -9.09 25.58
C GLU A 16 1.20 -9.63 26.88
N ILE A 17 0.36 -10.67 26.78
CA ILE A 17 -0.29 -11.30 27.94
C ILE A 17 0.74 -11.98 28.86
N ALA A 18 1.75 -12.63 28.29
CA ALA A 18 2.81 -13.28 29.05
C ALA A 18 3.72 -12.25 29.77
N GLU A 19 4.06 -11.14 29.12
CA GLU A 19 4.82 -10.04 29.73
C GLU A 19 4.01 -9.34 30.83
N PHE A 20 2.71 -9.12 30.59
CA PHE A 20 1.81 -8.54 31.58
C PHE A 20 1.75 -9.39 32.85
N TYR A 21 1.69 -10.72 32.71
CA TYR A 21 1.73 -11.64 33.85
C TYR A 21 3.07 -11.57 34.60
N ILE A 22 4.22 -11.56 33.90
CA ILE A 22 5.54 -11.47 34.56
C ILE A 22 5.67 -10.17 35.36
N GLN A 23 5.13 -9.05 34.84
CA GLN A 23 5.15 -7.75 35.52
C GLN A 23 4.27 -7.73 36.78
N HIS A 24 3.14 -8.43 36.77
CA HIS A 24 2.15 -8.43 37.86
C HIS A 24 2.08 -9.75 38.62
N GLN A 25 3.15 -10.56 38.57
CA GLN A 25 3.18 -11.91 39.16
C GLN A 25 2.94 -11.95 40.68
N ASN A 26 3.22 -10.83 41.36
CA ASN A 26 3.02 -10.67 42.80
C ASN A 26 1.61 -10.17 43.17
N GLU A 27 0.85 -9.66 42.19
CA GLU A 27 -0.45 -9.00 42.40
C GLU A 27 -1.62 -9.78 41.81
N MET A 28 -1.38 -10.54 40.73
CA MET A 28 -2.44 -11.25 39.99
C MET A 28 -2.06 -12.70 39.73
N SER A 29 -3.00 -13.61 39.99
CA SER A 29 -2.81 -15.01 39.58
C SER A 29 -3.01 -15.17 38.07
N MET A 30 -2.48 -16.24 37.50
CA MET A 30 -2.71 -16.57 36.08
C MET A 30 -4.21 -16.71 35.74
N ARG A 31 -5.06 -17.04 36.72
CA ARG A 31 -6.52 -17.10 36.54
C ARG A 31 -7.13 -15.72 36.42
N ASP A 32 -6.64 -14.75 37.19
CA ASP A 32 -7.09 -13.36 37.14
C ASP A 32 -6.68 -12.71 35.82
N VAL A 33 -5.46 -13.00 35.34
CA VAL A 33 -5.01 -12.57 34.02
C VAL A 33 -5.83 -13.23 32.90
N ALA A 34 -6.13 -14.53 33.00
CA ALA A 34 -6.99 -15.21 32.03
C ALA A 34 -8.40 -14.61 31.96
N ALA A 35 -8.98 -14.25 33.12
CA ALA A 35 -10.26 -13.58 33.19
C ALA A 35 -10.20 -12.17 32.56
N LYS A 36 -9.15 -11.39 32.87
CA LYS A 36 -8.95 -10.02 32.34
C LYS A 36 -8.82 -9.99 30.82
N PHE A 37 -8.09 -10.94 30.23
CA PHE A 37 -7.85 -11.00 28.79
C PHE A 37 -8.81 -11.92 28.02
N HIS A 38 -9.84 -12.44 28.70
CA HIS A 38 -10.81 -13.40 28.13
C HIS A 38 -10.13 -14.60 27.44
N VAL A 39 -9.10 -15.14 28.09
CA VAL A 39 -8.40 -16.34 27.63
C VAL A 39 -9.08 -17.56 28.21
N ASN A 40 -9.45 -18.51 27.35
CA ASN A 40 -10.23 -19.69 27.73
C ASN A 40 -9.54 -20.63 28.73
N SER A 41 -8.21 -20.52 28.93
CA SER A 41 -7.50 -21.35 29.89
C SER A 41 -6.24 -20.67 30.46
N PHE A 42 -6.06 -20.75 31.77
CA PHE A 42 -4.86 -20.28 32.47
C PHE A 42 -3.62 -21.11 32.10
N SER A 43 -3.79 -22.36 31.66
CA SER A 43 -2.67 -23.20 31.21
C SER A 43 -2.05 -22.67 29.92
N SER A 44 -2.83 -21.98 29.07
CA SER A 44 -2.31 -21.29 27.89
C SER A 44 -1.33 -20.17 28.26
N ILE A 45 -1.61 -19.44 29.35
CA ILE A 45 -0.73 -18.35 29.82
C ILE A 45 0.57 -18.95 30.35
N SER A 46 0.49 -20.04 31.13
CA SER A 46 1.69 -20.76 31.58
C SER A 46 2.54 -21.26 30.40
N GLU A 47 1.90 -21.80 29.35
CA GLU A 47 2.61 -22.21 28.13
C GLU A 47 3.29 -21.02 27.43
N TRP A 48 2.63 -19.86 27.33
CA TRP A 48 3.21 -18.67 26.70
C TRP A 48 4.34 -18.06 27.51
N VAL A 49 4.27 -18.10 28.85
CA VAL A 49 5.36 -17.67 29.73
C VAL A 49 6.57 -18.58 29.56
N ASN A 50 6.37 -19.91 29.52
CA ASN A 50 7.45 -20.87 29.33
C ASN A 50 8.09 -20.77 27.94
N LYS A 51 7.31 -20.45 26.91
CA LYS A 51 7.78 -20.29 25.52
C LYS A 51 8.01 -18.82 25.14
N LEU A 52 8.15 -17.92 26.11
CA LEU A 52 8.19 -16.48 25.84
C LEU A 52 9.34 -16.09 24.91
N ASP A 53 10.52 -16.69 25.09
CA ASP A 53 11.68 -16.41 24.23
C ASP A 53 11.47 -16.91 22.79
N GLU A 54 10.83 -18.05 22.62
CA GLU A 54 10.46 -18.58 21.29
C GLU A 54 9.38 -17.71 20.64
N LEU A 55 8.40 -17.25 21.42
CA LEU A 55 7.36 -16.34 20.95
C LEU A 55 7.94 -14.98 20.58
N LYS A 56 8.86 -14.42 21.37
CA LYS A 56 9.57 -13.17 21.04
C LYS A 56 10.41 -13.30 19.78
N LYS A 57 11.11 -14.43 19.60
CA LYS A 57 11.81 -14.74 18.35
C LYS A 57 10.82 -14.82 17.20
N SER A 58 9.68 -15.49 17.39
CA SER A 58 8.62 -15.63 16.40
C SER A 58 7.95 -14.30 16.06
N VAL A 59 7.78 -13.35 16.99
CA VAL A 59 7.27 -11.99 16.72
C VAL A 59 8.29 -11.16 15.93
N LYS A 60 9.59 -11.27 16.26
CA LYS A 60 10.66 -10.63 15.48
C LYS A 60 10.75 -11.22 14.08
N SER A 61 10.56 -12.53 13.97
CA SER A 61 10.40 -13.24 12.71
C SER A 61 9.11 -12.84 12.00
N ASP A 62 7.97 -12.67 12.67
CA ASP A 62 6.68 -12.27 12.09
C ASP A 62 6.69 -10.83 11.57
N LYS A 63 7.45 -9.94 12.21
CA LYS A 63 7.73 -8.61 11.63
C LYS A 63 8.62 -8.69 10.38
N LYS A 64 9.49 -9.71 10.26
CA LYS A 64 10.23 -10.06 9.03
C LYS A 64 9.43 -10.94 8.04
N LEU A 65 8.43 -11.68 8.53
CA LEU A 65 7.53 -12.58 7.79
C LEU A 65 6.19 -11.91 7.49
N LYS A 66 6.07 -10.59 7.73
CA LYS A 66 5.41 -9.69 6.78
C LYS A 66 6.19 -9.70 5.46
N LEU A 67 6.20 -10.88 4.86
CA LEU A 67 6.14 -11.09 3.44
C LEU A 67 7.14 -10.26 2.62
N GLU A 68 8.43 -10.43 2.88
CA GLU A 68 9.31 -10.70 1.72
C GLU A 68 8.84 -12.05 1.14
N SER A 69 7.70 -12.00 0.44
CA SER A 69 7.35 -13.03 -0.53
C SER A 69 8.52 -13.00 -1.50
N PHE A 70 9.46 -13.93 -1.34
CA PHE A 70 10.50 -14.20 -2.32
C PHE A 70 9.77 -14.31 -3.66
N THR A 71 9.89 -13.27 -4.47
CA THR A 71 9.47 -13.38 -5.85
C THR A 71 10.43 -14.35 -6.51
N GLN A 72 9.91 -15.20 -7.39
CA GLN A 72 10.73 -16.09 -8.19
C GLN A 72 11.67 -15.32 -9.12
N PHE A 73 11.39 -14.02 -9.35
CA PHE A 73 12.12 -13.16 -10.28
C PHE A 73 12.37 -11.77 -9.65
N PRO A 74 13.26 -11.67 -8.64
CA PRO A 74 13.50 -10.42 -7.91
C PRO A 74 14.14 -9.33 -8.78
N GLU A 75 15.10 -9.68 -9.62
CA GLU A 75 15.76 -8.71 -10.51
C GLU A 75 14.80 -8.16 -11.57
N LEU A 76 13.95 -9.03 -12.13
CA LEU A 76 12.91 -8.63 -13.07
C LEU A 76 11.91 -7.64 -12.44
N GLU A 77 11.41 -7.95 -11.24
CA GLU A 77 10.47 -7.06 -10.55
C GLU A 77 11.09 -5.72 -10.20
N LYS A 78 12.38 -5.70 -9.82
CA LYS A 78 13.11 -4.47 -9.52
C LYS A 78 13.20 -3.55 -10.73
N GLU A 79 13.63 -4.06 -11.87
CA GLU A 79 13.71 -3.28 -13.12
C GLU A 79 12.33 -2.82 -13.59
N LEU A 80 11.31 -3.68 -13.44
CA LEU A 80 9.94 -3.33 -13.80
C LEU A 80 9.38 -2.20 -12.94
N VAL A 81 9.67 -2.20 -11.64
CA VAL A 81 9.27 -1.12 -10.73
C VAL A 81 10.01 0.16 -11.06
N HIS A 82 11.31 0.09 -11.36
CA HIS A 82 12.09 1.28 -11.75
C HIS A 82 11.51 1.94 -13.00
N TRP A 83 11.23 1.14 -14.04
CA TRP A 83 10.56 1.62 -15.25
C TRP A 83 9.17 2.18 -14.95
N PHE A 84 8.37 1.49 -14.12
CA PHE A 84 7.02 1.93 -13.77
C PHE A 84 7.04 3.30 -13.09
N THR A 85 7.92 3.51 -12.11
CA THR A 85 8.07 4.78 -11.40
C THR A 85 8.46 5.90 -12.37
N ALA A 86 9.44 5.68 -13.25
CA ALA A 86 9.87 6.68 -14.22
C ALA A 86 8.74 7.11 -15.18
N ILE A 87 7.93 6.16 -15.65
CA ILE A 87 6.78 6.45 -16.53
C ILE A 87 5.67 7.20 -15.77
N ARG A 88 5.44 6.84 -14.50
CA ARG A 88 4.46 7.54 -13.65
C ARG A 88 4.89 8.95 -13.27
N GLU A 89 6.18 9.19 -13.07
CA GLU A 89 6.74 10.53 -12.87
C GLU A 89 6.52 11.46 -14.07
N GLN A 90 6.48 10.89 -15.28
CA GLN A 90 6.12 11.62 -16.50
C GLN A 90 4.60 11.86 -16.65
N GLY A 91 3.79 11.42 -15.67
CA GLY A 91 2.33 11.56 -15.71
C GLY A 91 1.63 10.59 -16.67
N ILE A 92 2.35 9.63 -17.25
CA ILE A 92 1.80 8.69 -18.23
C ILE A 92 0.93 7.64 -17.52
N GLN A 93 -0.22 7.33 -18.13
CA GLN A 93 -1.14 6.32 -17.62
C GLN A 93 -0.61 4.93 -17.92
N VAL A 94 -0.65 4.04 -16.92
CA VAL A 94 -0.11 2.69 -17.05
C VAL A 94 -1.18 1.67 -16.70
N LEU A 95 -1.49 0.79 -17.65
CA LEU A 95 -2.45 -0.30 -17.49
C LEU A 95 -1.74 -1.62 -17.17
N ARG A 96 -2.53 -2.60 -16.72
CA ARG A 96 -2.03 -3.96 -16.48
C ARG A 96 -1.38 -4.55 -17.73
N SER A 97 -2.02 -4.43 -18.89
CA SER A 97 -1.49 -4.94 -20.17
C SER A 97 -0.12 -4.35 -20.49
N THR A 98 0.06 -3.04 -20.32
CA THR A 98 1.33 -2.35 -20.53
C THR A 98 2.43 -2.88 -19.59
N ILE A 99 2.08 -3.14 -18.32
CA ILE A 99 3.03 -3.70 -17.35
C ILE A 99 3.36 -5.15 -17.69
N GLU A 100 2.39 -5.94 -18.13
CA GLU A 100 2.60 -7.32 -18.56
C GLU A 100 3.48 -7.41 -19.81
N GLU A 101 3.26 -6.55 -20.80
CA GLU A 101 4.10 -6.46 -22.00
C GLU A 101 5.53 -6.07 -21.64
N LYS A 102 5.70 -5.05 -20.79
CA LYS A 102 7.04 -4.65 -20.34
C LYS A 102 7.73 -5.75 -19.53
N ALA A 103 7.01 -6.44 -18.66
CA ALA A 103 7.54 -7.56 -17.89
C ALA A 103 8.00 -8.72 -18.79
N LYS A 104 7.25 -9.03 -19.85
CA LYS A 104 7.65 -10.03 -20.84
C LYS A 104 8.89 -9.61 -21.63
N SER A 105 8.99 -8.34 -22.04
CA SER A 105 10.19 -7.81 -22.72
C SER A 105 11.42 -7.94 -21.84
N LEU A 106 11.33 -7.48 -20.59
CA LEU A 106 12.45 -7.58 -19.63
C LEU A 106 12.82 -9.03 -19.34
N ALA A 107 11.84 -9.93 -19.23
CA ALA A 107 12.13 -11.35 -19.03
C ALA A 107 12.85 -11.98 -20.24
N ALA A 108 12.50 -11.57 -21.47
CA ALA A 108 13.19 -12.02 -22.66
C ALA A 108 14.63 -11.48 -22.72
N GLU A 109 14.84 -10.20 -22.39
CA GLU A 109 16.15 -9.56 -22.30
C GLU A 109 17.06 -10.24 -21.25
N MET A 110 16.49 -10.67 -20.13
CA MET A 110 17.18 -11.38 -19.04
C MET A 110 17.33 -12.89 -19.29
N GLY A 111 16.83 -13.43 -20.40
CA GLY A 111 16.88 -14.88 -20.70
C GLY A 111 15.98 -15.75 -19.81
N LEU A 112 14.97 -15.17 -19.16
CA LEU A 112 14.04 -15.85 -18.26
C LEU A 112 12.91 -16.54 -19.03
N ALA A 113 13.23 -17.61 -19.76
CA ALA A 113 12.26 -18.34 -20.61
C ALA A 113 11.07 -18.97 -19.86
N ARG A 114 11.14 -19.10 -18.53
CA ARG A 114 10.07 -19.66 -17.69
C ARG A 114 9.15 -18.61 -17.08
N PHE A 115 9.38 -17.32 -17.35
CA PHE A 115 8.56 -16.26 -16.78
C PHE A 115 7.17 -16.24 -17.41
N GLY A 116 6.13 -16.27 -16.56
CA GLY A 116 4.74 -16.13 -16.98
C GLY A 116 4.03 -15.08 -16.15
N CYS A 117 3.49 -14.05 -16.81
CA CYS A 117 2.62 -13.03 -16.20
C CYS A 117 1.23 -13.57 -15.86
N GLY A 118 1.13 -14.66 -15.09
CA GLY A 118 -0.14 -15.19 -14.62
C GLY A 118 -0.77 -14.31 -13.54
N ASP A 119 -2.07 -14.47 -13.31
CA ASP A 119 -2.82 -13.69 -12.30
C ASP A 119 -2.21 -13.80 -10.89
N LYS A 120 -1.67 -14.97 -10.54
CA LYS A 120 -1.00 -15.18 -9.24
C LYS A 120 0.25 -14.30 -9.09
N TRP A 121 1.09 -14.25 -10.14
CA TRP A 121 2.27 -13.40 -10.14
C TRP A 121 1.85 -11.93 -10.07
N TRP A 122 0.87 -11.52 -10.87
CA TRP A 122 0.35 -10.16 -10.89
C TRP A 122 -0.19 -9.69 -9.52
N GLN A 123 -1.01 -10.52 -8.87
CA GLN A 123 -1.54 -10.22 -7.53
C GLN A 123 -0.42 -10.09 -6.50
N GLY A 124 0.58 -10.96 -6.57
CA GLY A 124 1.78 -10.89 -5.73
C GLY A 124 2.59 -9.63 -5.98
N PHE A 125 2.91 -9.34 -7.25
CA PHE A 125 3.66 -8.16 -7.69
C PHE A 125 2.98 -6.87 -7.22
N ARG A 126 1.67 -6.77 -7.42
CA ARG A 126 0.86 -5.63 -6.98
C ARG A 126 0.90 -5.45 -5.46
N THR A 127 0.78 -6.54 -4.72
CA THR A 127 0.77 -6.51 -3.25
C THR A 127 2.14 -6.12 -2.70
N ARG A 128 3.21 -6.72 -3.23
CA ARG A 128 4.60 -6.43 -2.81
C ARG A 128 5.00 -4.98 -3.10
N ASN A 129 4.66 -4.47 -4.27
CA ASN A 129 5.03 -3.12 -4.71
C ASN A 129 3.97 -2.07 -4.38
N ASN A 130 2.99 -2.42 -3.53
CA ASN A 130 1.92 -1.54 -3.06
C ASN A 130 1.19 -0.78 -4.19
N LEU A 131 0.97 -1.45 -5.31
CA LEU A 131 0.32 -0.88 -6.49
C LEU A 131 -1.21 -0.93 -6.35
N SER A 132 -1.87 0.12 -6.82
CA SER A 132 -3.32 0.29 -6.72
C SER A 132 -3.90 0.73 -8.05
N PHE A 133 -5.02 0.13 -8.45
CA PHE A 133 -5.77 0.58 -9.61
C PHE A 133 -6.64 1.75 -9.21
N ARG A 134 -6.43 2.92 -9.81
CA ARG A 134 -7.10 4.16 -9.45
C ARG A 134 -7.73 4.80 -10.66
N LYS A 135 -8.80 5.55 -10.42
CA LYS A 135 -9.38 6.45 -11.42
C LYS A 135 -8.49 7.69 -11.54
N ILE A 136 -8.24 8.12 -12.77
CA ILE A 136 -7.45 9.32 -13.04
C ILE A 136 -8.34 10.53 -12.72
N ASN A 137 -7.87 11.36 -11.80
CA ASN A 137 -8.47 12.65 -11.48
C ASN A 137 -7.49 13.76 -11.87
N ALA A 138 -7.97 14.99 -12.09
CA ALA A 138 -7.12 16.14 -12.45
C ALA A 138 -5.99 16.39 -11.43
N SER A 139 -6.20 16.04 -10.16
CA SER A 139 -5.21 16.09 -9.08
C SER A 139 -4.19 14.94 -9.08
N SER A 140 -4.35 13.93 -9.93
CA SER A 140 -3.40 12.82 -10.09
C SER A 140 -2.26 13.13 -11.06
N ILE A 141 -2.34 14.26 -11.75
CA ILE A 141 -1.23 14.82 -12.53
C ILE A 141 -0.42 15.65 -11.54
N LYS A 142 0.80 15.21 -11.22
CA LYS A 142 1.67 15.98 -10.32
C LYS A 142 1.91 17.35 -10.95
N PRO A 143 1.60 18.45 -10.24
CA PRO A 143 1.91 19.78 -10.72
C PRO A 143 3.41 19.88 -10.96
N ILE A 144 3.82 20.36 -12.12
CA ILE A 144 5.21 20.71 -12.37
C ILE A 144 5.51 21.88 -11.44
N GLU A 145 6.43 21.73 -10.48
CA GLU A 145 6.73 22.76 -9.47
C GLU A 145 7.05 24.14 -10.09
N LYS A 146 7.61 24.14 -11.31
CA LYS A 146 7.89 25.37 -12.08
C LYS A 146 6.63 26.13 -12.52
N GLU A 147 5.49 25.47 -12.64
CA GLU A 147 4.22 26.10 -13.02
C GLU A 147 3.50 26.72 -11.82
N ALA A 148 3.80 26.31 -10.59
CA ALA A 148 3.10 26.80 -9.40
C ALA A 148 3.33 28.29 -9.16
N GLU A 149 4.53 28.80 -9.40
CA GLU A 149 4.85 30.22 -9.23
C GLU A 149 4.23 31.08 -10.34
N LEU A 150 4.25 30.59 -11.58
CA LEU A 150 3.59 31.26 -12.71
C LEU A 150 2.07 31.34 -12.50
N VAL A 151 1.46 30.27 -11.99
CA VAL A 151 0.03 30.24 -11.66
C VAL A 151 -0.31 31.25 -10.56
N ARG A 152 0.54 31.37 -9.53
CA ARG A 152 0.33 32.38 -8.47
C ARG A 152 0.39 33.80 -9.03
N GLN A 153 1.41 34.11 -9.81
CA GLN A 153 1.55 35.42 -10.45
C GLN A 153 0.34 35.72 -11.35
N TYR A 154 -0.11 34.76 -12.14
CA TYR A 154 -1.30 34.90 -12.98
C TYR A 154 -2.57 35.16 -12.16
N LEU A 155 -2.74 34.49 -11.01
CA LEU A 155 -3.88 34.72 -10.12
C LEU A 155 -3.86 36.13 -9.52
N ASP A 156 -2.70 36.63 -9.13
CA ASP A 156 -2.54 37.99 -8.60
C ASP A 156 -2.85 39.05 -9.67
N ASP A 157 -2.32 38.87 -10.88
CA ASP A 157 -2.60 39.74 -12.03
C ASP A 157 -4.11 39.75 -12.36
N LEU A 158 -4.74 38.58 -12.38
CA LEU A 158 -6.17 38.42 -12.67
C LEU A 158 -7.04 39.06 -11.58
N ALA A 159 -6.66 38.94 -10.31
CA ALA A 159 -7.35 39.59 -9.20
C ALA A 159 -7.32 41.13 -9.31
N SER A 160 -6.25 41.70 -9.85
CA SER A 160 -6.14 43.15 -10.09
C SER A 160 -6.99 43.65 -11.27
N LEU A 161 -7.24 42.77 -12.26
CA LEU A 161 -7.99 43.08 -13.47
C LEU A 161 -9.50 42.86 -13.32
N LEU A 162 -9.94 41.88 -12.53
CA LEU A 162 -11.35 41.53 -12.32
C LEU A 162 -12.27 42.71 -11.94
N PRO A 163 -11.85 43.68 -11.09
CA PRO A 163 -12.69 44.82 -10.73
C PRO A 163 -13.06 45.73 -11.90
N GLN A 164 -12.31 45.66 -13.02
CA GLN A 164 -12.52 46.50 -14.20
C GLN A 164 -13.61 45.95 -15.13
N PHE A 165 -14.05 44.71 -14.90
CA PHE A 165 -15.02 44.03 -15.73
C PHE A 165 -16.27 43.66 -14.93
N VAL A 166 -17.44 43.79 -15.56
CA VAL A 166 -18.69 43.29 -14.98
C VAL A 166 -18.71 41.76 -15.10
N PRO A 167 -19.05 41.00 -14.04
CA PRO A 167 -19.06 39.55 -14.10
C PRO A 167 -19.88 38.95 -15.25
N SER A 168 -20.96 39.62 -15.66
CA SER A 168 -21.81 39.21 -16.79
C SER A 168 -21.12 39.24 -18.16
N ASN A 169 -19.97 39.90 -18.27
CA ASN A 169 -19.17 39.99 -19.49
C ASN A 169 -17.96 39.04 -19.48
N ILE A 170 -17.84 38.19 -18.47
CA ILE A 170 -16.78 37.19 -18.37
C ILE A 170 -17.31 35.89 -18.95
N TYR A 171 -16.81 35.52 -20.12
CA TYR A 171 -17.19 34.29 -20.81
C TYR A 171 -16.04 33.30 -20.77
N ASN A 172 -16.33 32.06 -20.40
CA ASN A 172 -15.39 30.98 -20.55
C ASN A 172 -15.44 30.48 -22.00
N PHE A 173 -14.31 30.52 -22.69
CA PHE A 173 -14.15 29.91 -24.01
C PHE A 173 -13.04 28.87 -23.90
N ASP A 174 -13.41 27.60 -24.04
CA ASP A 174 -12.47 26.49 -23.97
C ASP A 174 -12.77 25.50 -25.10
N GLU A 175 -11.73 24.97 -25.71
CA GLU A 175 -11.83 23.99 -26.78
C GLU A 175 -11.74 22.60 -26.17
N THR A 176 -12.83 21.83 -26.25
CA THR A 176 -12.79 20.42 -25.88
C THR A 176 -12.36 19.59 -27.08
N ARG A 177 -11.17 19.02 -27.00
CA ARG A 177 -10.69 18.06 -28.01
C ARG A 177 -11.58 16.81 -28.01
N PHE A 178 -12.07 16.43 -29.19
CA PHE A 178 -12.74 15.15 -29.41
C PHE A 178 -11.72 14.11 -29.87
N ASP A 179 -11.37 13.19 -28.99
CA ASP A 179 -10.43 12.12 -29.31
C ASP A 179 -11.17 10.91 -29.90
N TRP A 180 -10.62 10.36 -31.00
CA TRP A 180 -11.08 9.08 -31.57
C TRP A 180 -10.63 7.88 -30.75
N ASP A 181 -9.67 8.06 -29.84
CA ASP A 181 -9.13 7.02 -28.96
C ASP A 181 -9.68 7.19 -27.54
N VAL A 182 -10.42 6.19 -27.07
CA VAL A 182 -11.00 6.20 -25.72
C VAL A 182 -9.95 5.72 -24.73
N LYS A 183 -9.15 6.65 -24.22
CA LYS A 183 -8.19 6.34 -23.15
C LYS A 183 -8.92 5.83 -21.92
N SER A 184 -8.32 4.83 -21.25
CA SER A 184 -8.84 4.31 -20.00
C SER A 184 -8.93 5.42 -18.96
N LYS A 185 -10.04 5.46 -18.22
CA LYS A 185 -10.22 6.36 -17.07
C LYS A 185 -9.42 5.92 -15.84
N PHE A 186 -8.68 4.84 -15.94
CA PHE A 186 -7.99 4.18 -14.83
C PHE A 186 -6.51 3.94 -15.13
N THR A 187 -5.69 3.99 -14.09
CA THR A 187 -4.25 3.73 -14.13
C THR A 187 -3.82 2.96 -12.88
N TYR A 188 -2.71 2.23 -12.95
CA TYR A 188 -2.02 1.78 -11.75
C TYR A 188 -1.14 2.90 -11.19
N ASP A 189 -1.10 3.00 -9.87
CA ASP A 189 -0.23 3.92 -9.15
C ASP A 189 0.21 3.35 -7.80
N SER A 190 1.36 3.79 -7.29
CA SER A 190 1.80 3.47 -5.94
C SER A 190 0.80 4.02 -4.92
N ARG A 191 0.49 3.26 -3.87
CA ARG A 191 -0.25 3.85 -2.75
C ARG A 191 0.66 4.80 -1.99
N GLU A 192 0.36 6.09 -2.07
CA GLU A 192 0.84 7.06 -1.09
C GLU A 192 0.38 6.59 0.30
N LEU A 193 1.32 6.51 1.24
CA LEU A 193 1.00 6.39 2.64
C LEU A 193 0.33 7.71 3.01
N ASN A 194 -1.00 7.73 3.07
CA ASN A 194 -1.69 8.82 3.73
C ASN A 194 -1.22 8.80 5.20
N GLU A 195 -0.28 9.69 5.53
CA GLU A 195 -0.02 10.08 6.90
C GLU A 195 -1.33 10.70 7.41
N PHE A 196 -2.07 9.93 8.21
CA PHE A 196 -3.18 10.40 9.01
C PHE A 196 -2.65 10.81 10.39
#